data_AF-A0A2D6T3R8-F1
#
_entry.id   AF-A0A2D6T3R8-F1
#
_cell.length_a   1.000
_cell.length_b   1.000
_cell.length_c   1.000
_cell.angle_alpha   90.00
_cell.angle_beta   90.00
_cell.angle_gamma   90.00
#
_symmetry.space_group_name_H-M   'P 1'
#
loop_
_entity.id
_entity.type
_entity.pdbx_description
1 polymer ?
#
loop_
_entity_poly.entity_id
_entity_poly.type
_entity_poly.pdbx_seq_one_letter_code
_entity_poly.pdbx_strand_id
1 'polypeptide(L)'
;MGGTIEIPIWLFVVLSIGLVISVYRLAIDPLIRRTWRRWSVRAFEEVNPNLQLKLSPLTMMRRRSLADRVASDPVLLKSVEPIAAERGLTVSDLKAEIERIAYEIVPAFNPFFYFRLGYWMARHALRSYYRVRIGFVDEKSLESLSSDQSVVFVSNHRSNVDYMLVTYLTSQRTMLSFGAGEWSQVFPIEQMIRSAGGYFVRRDSGDPLYRRVLERYVQVASEASVPHAIFPEGKLSVDGRLSPAKFGILTYLSRQFVPGVSPDLVFVPIACNYDRVPEDINVIEHDTFQFRAMGRRYVIRSGVVFALRTIWEMVAWRRSYGFACATFGCPNSFTAWLRQRRLEWTEMDSGARYSALSEFGNGIMDEIRDLIPVTPVPVLCHVLDAADDSHFEEDQLLEAFRQRVDRALALGATVVLPRNDARLALLHAVNQLCARRMLHDEGKRAYAINEEKKRLISYYANTVDHLIRAEKG
;
A
#
# COMPACT_ATOMS: atom_id res chain seq x y z
N MET A 1 -15.65 -67.61 8.89
CA MET A 1 -16.75 -66.63 8.87
C MET A 1 -16.18 -65.27 8.51
N GLY A 2 -16.24 -64.88 7.24
CA GLY A 2 -15.89 -63.54 6.77
C GLY A 2 -17.09 -63.00 5.99
N GLY A 3 -18.00 -62.33 6.67
CA GLY A 3 -19.13 -61.67 6.02
C GLY A 3 -18.65 -60.37 5.39
N THR A 4 -18.92 -60.18 4.10
CA THR A 4 -18.70 -58.91 3.42
C THR A 4 -19.79 -57.93 3.84
N ILE A 5 -19.39 -56.80 4.43
CA ILE A 5 -20.32 -55.70 4.75
C ILE A 5 -20.45 -54.85 3.49
N GLU A 6 -21.60 -54.90 2.84
CA GLU A 6 -21.91 -54.04 1.70
C GLU A 6 -22.38 -52.67 2.20
N ILE A 7 -21.63 -51.62 1.85
CA ILE A 7 -21.94 -50.24 2.23
C ILE A 7 -22.36 -49.48 0.97
N PRO A 8 -23.49 -48.75 0.98
CA PRO A 8 -23.86 -47.87 -0.12
C PRO A 8 -22.76 -46.83 -0.42
N ILE A 9 -22.46 -46.61 -1.70
CA ILE A 9 -21.39 -45.69 -2.15
C ILE A 9 -21.55 -44.29 -1.55
N TRP A 10 -22.78 -43.79 -1.43
CA TRP A 10 -23.05 -42.47 -0.84
C TRP A 10 -22.62 -42.40 0.64
N LEU A 11 -22.85 -43.47 1.41
CA LEU A 11 -22.47 -43.55 2.82
C LEU A 11 -20.95 -43.63 2.96
N PHE A 12 -20.29 -44.40 2.09
CA PHE A 12 -18.83 -44.44 2.02
C PHE A 12 -18.23 -43.06 1.72
N VAL A 13 -18.79 -42.29 0.78
CA VAL A 13 -18.34 -40.93 0.47
C VAL A 13 -18.50 -40.00 1.66
N VAL A 14 -19.66 -40.03 2.34
CA VAL A 14 -19.91 -39.21 3.54
C VAL A 14 -18.94 -39.55 4.66
N LEU A 15 -18.72 -40.84 4.94
CA LEU A 15 -17.76 -41.30 5.96
C LEU A 15 -16.32 -40.92 5.59
N SER A 16 -15.95 -41.01 4.31
CA SER A 16 -14.62 -40.59 3.83
C SER A 16 -14.40 -39.10 4.00
N ILE A 17 -15.39 -38.26 3.66
CA ILE A 17 -15.33 -36.81 3.90
C ILE A 17 -15.21 -36.52 5.40
N GLY A 18 -16.01 -37.20 6.24
CA GLY A 18 -15.96 -37.07 7.69
C GLY A 18 -14.59 -37.45 8.27
N LEU A 19 -13.99 -38.55 7.78
CA LEU A 19 -12.65 -38.99 8.15
C LEU A 19 -11.59 -37.95 7.75
N VAL A 20 -11.64 -37.44 6.51
CA VAL A 20 -10.71 -36.41 6.04
C VAL A 20 -10.82 -35.14 6.90
N ILE A 21 -12.04 -34.68 7.20
CA ILE A 21 -12.27 -33.52 8.07
C ILE A 21 -11.74 -33.79 9.49
N SER A 22 -11.96 -34.98 10.03
CA SER A 22 -11.53 -35.36 11.38
C SER A 22 -10.01 -35.44 11.48
N VAL A 23 -9.35 -36.14 10.54
CA VAL A 23 -7.89 -36.20 10.43
C VAL A 23 -7.30 -34.80 10.27
N TYR A 24 -7.92 -33.96 9.43
CA TYR A 24 -7.49 -32.58 9.28
C TYR A 24 -7.55 -31.82 10.61
N ARG A 25 -8.69 -31.86 11.32
CA ARG A 25 -8.90 -31.10 12.57
C ARG A 25 -8.08 -31.63 13.75
N LEU A 26 -7.89 -32.95 13.85
CA LEU A 26 -7.27 -33.59 15.01
C LEU A 26 -5.75 -33.73 14.87
N ALA A 27 -5.24 -33.93 13.65
CA ALA A 27 -3.81 -34.18 13.42
C ALA A 27 -3.12 -33.07 12.62
N ILE A 28 -3.66 -32.72 11.44
CA ILE A 28 -2.98 -31.84 10.49
C ILE A 28 -3.01 -30.38 10.99
N ASP A 29 -4.17 -29.85 11.33
CA ASP A 29 -4.38 -28.45 11.71
C ASP A 29 -3.61 -28.08 13.01
N PRO A 30 -3.61 -28.89 14.09
CA PRO A 30 -2.75 -28.64 15.25
C PRO A 30 -1.26 -28.69 14.92
N LEU A 31 -0.83 -29.62 14.07
CA LEU A 31 0.57 -29.72 13.64
C LEU A 31 0.99 -28.48 12.84
N ILE A 32 0.19 -28.07 11.85
CA ILE A 32 0.39 -26.85 11.07
C ILE A 32 0.45 -25.64 12.00
N ARG A 33 -0.53 -25.46 12.90
CA ARG A 33 -0.52 -24.32 13.84
C ARG A 33 0.72 -24.32 14.73
N ARG A 34 1.16 -25.50 15.18
CA ARG A 34 2.38 -25.64 16.00
C ARG A 34 3.64 -25.31 15.22
N THR A 35 3.77 -25.77 13.98
CA THR A 35 4.94 -25.47 13.13
C THR A 35 4.97 -24.00 12.74
N TRP A 36 3.84 -23.44 12.32
CA TRP A 36 3.71 -22.01 12.01
C TRP A 36 4.04 -21.12 13.21
N ARG A 37 3.56 -21.47 14.41
CA ARG A 37 3.93 -20.74 15.64
C ARG A 37 5.43 -20.81 15.89
N ARG A 38 6.05 -21.99 15.77
CA ARG A 38 7.50 -22.15 15.95
C ARG A 38 8.30 -21.33 14.94
N TRP A 39 7.91 -21.37 13.67
CA TRP A 39 8.56 -20.57 12.62
C TRP A 39 8.38 -19.08 12.83
N SER A 40 7.19 -18.65 13.25
CA SER A 40 6.90 -17.26 13.58
C SER A 40 7.77 -16.75 14.73
N VAL A 41 7.89 -17.52 15.83
CA VAL A 41 8.77 -17.18 16.96
C VAL A 41 10.23 -17.12 16.54
N ARG A 42 10.72 -18.11 15.78
CA ARG A 42 12.10 -18.10 15.27
C ARG A 42 12.38 -16.92 14.35
N ALA A 43 11.47 -16.63 13.42
CA ALA A 43 11.61 -15.50 12.52
C ALA A 43 11.63 -14.18 13.28
N PHE A 44 10.82 -14.04 14.34
CA PHE A 44 10.88 -12.90 15.24
C PHE A 44 12.24 -12.78 15.93
N GLU A 45 12.73 -13.85 16.56
CA GLU A 45 14.01 -13.86 17.28
C GLU A 45 15.21 -13.59 16.36
N GLU A 46 15.16 -14.06 15.11
CA GLU A 46 16.21 -13.88 14.09
C GLU A 46 16.21 -12.46 13.50
N VAL A 47 15.03 -11.92 13.18
CA VAL A 47 14.90 -10.67 12.44
C VAL A 47 14.87 -9.45 13.36
N ASN A 48 14.12 -9.52 14.47
CA ASN A 48 13.88 -8.36 15.33
C ASN A 48 15.15 -7.64 15.85
N PRO A 49 16.24 -8.35 16.24
CA PRO A 49 17.47 -7.68 16.67
C PRO A 49 18.17 -6.88 15.55
N ASN A 50 17.96 -7.27 14.30
CA ASN A 50 18.58 -6.67 13.12
C ASN A 50 17.73 -5.56 12.48
N LEU A 51 16.48 -5.40 12.92
CA LEU A 51 15.61 -4.33 12.45
C LEU A 51 16.01 -3.02 13.12
N GLN A 52 16.06 -1.97 12.31
CA GLN A 52 16.26 -0.61 12.80
C GLN A 52 15.10 -0.17 13.70
N LEU A 53 13.87 -0.38 13.22
CA LEU A 53 12.66 -0.17 14.03
C LEU A 53 12.16 -1.53 14.50
N LYS A 54 12.43 -1.82 15.77
CA LYS A 54 12.08 -3.08 16.41
C LYS A 54 10.58 -3.27 16.42
N LEU A 55 10.16 -4.53 16.34
CA LEU A 55 8.77 -4.92 16.41
C LEU A 55 8.22 -4.64 17.80
N SER A 56 7.14 -3.87 17.84
CA SER A 56 6.37 -3.65 19.06
C SER A 56 5.83 -4.96 19.64
N PRO A 57 5.82 -5.14 20.96
CA PRO A 57 5.13 -6.27 21.60
C PRO A 57 3.65 -6.39 21.19
N LEU A 58 3.03 -5.27 20.82
CA LEU A 58 1.64 -5.23 20.36
C LEU A 58 1.43 -6.09 19.10
N THR A 59 2.40 -6.10 18.16
CA THR A 59 2.28 -6.85 16.90
C THR A 59 2.35 -8.37 17.12
N MET A 60 2.92 -8.81 18.24
CA MET A 60 3.03 -10.21 18.63
C MET A 60 1.80 -10.73 19.39
N MET A 61 0.87 -9.84 19.77
CA MET A 61 -0.36 -10.25 20.43
C MET A 61 -1.24 -11.08 19.48
N ARG A 62 -1.94 -12.07 20.05
CA ARG A 62 -2.97 -12.77 19.28
C ARG A 62 -4.05 -11.77 18.89
N ARG A 63 -4.57 -11.89 17.68
CA ARG A 63 -5.65 -11.04 17.15
C ARG A 63 -6.80 -10.86 18.14
N ARG A 64 -7.28 -11.94 18.76
CA ARG A 64 -8.36 -11.87 19.76
C ARG A 64 -7.95 -11.01 20.96
N SER A 65 -6.78 -11.24 21.53
CA SER A 65 -6.27 -10.45 22.66
C SER A 65 -6.05 -8.98 22.31
N LEU A 66 -5.64 -8.68 21.08
CA LEU A 66 -5.51 -7.30 20.59
C LEU A 66 -6.89 -6.64 20.44
N ALA A 67 -7.87 -7.35 19.89
CA ALA A 67 -9.26 -6.88 19.81
C ALA A 67 -9.85 -6.63 21.20
N ASP A 68 -9.69 -7.57 22.12
CA ASP A 68 -10.19 -7.45 23.50
C ASP A 68 -9.55 -6.25 24.23
N ARG A 69 -8.25 -6.02 23.99
CA ARG A 69 -7.52 -4.86 24.53
C ARG A 69 -8.08 -3.54 24.02
N VAL A 70 -8.34 -3.42 22.71
CA VAL A 70 -8.95 -2.21 22.13
C VAL A 70 -10.38 -2.04 22.63
N ALA A 71 -11.16 -3.12 22.68
CA ALA A 71 -12.56 -3.09 23.10
C ALA A 71 -12.73 -2.72 24.58
N SER A 72 -11.76 -3.06 25.42
CA SER A 72 -11.76 -2.75 26.85
C SER A 72 -11.04 -1.44 27.19
N ASP A 73 -10.65 -0.65 26.20
CA ASP A 73 -9.90 0.58 26.42
C ASP A 73 -10.79 1.67 27.05
N PRO A 74 -10.39 2.26 28.21
CA PRO A 74 -11.22 3.24 28.90
C PRO A 74 -11.53 4.49 28.09
N VAL A 75 -10.62 4.92 27.21
CA VAL A 75 -10.82 6.11 26.39
C VAL A 75 -11.85 5.84 25.31
N LEU A 76 -11.82 4.64 24.70
CA LEU A 76 -12.86 4.21 23.76
C LEU A 76 -14.22 4.16 24.44
N LEU A 77 -14.33 3.47 25.57
CA LEU A 77 -15.59 3.28 26.30
C LEU A 77 -16.26 4.62 26.63
N LYS A 78 -15.51 5.58 27.19
CA LYS A 78 -16.02 6.94 27.44
C LYS A 78 -16.47 7.65 26.17
N SER A 79 -15.75 7.43 25.07
CA SER A 79 -16.03 8.11 23.80
C SER A 79 -17.29 7.60 23.09
N VAL A 80 -17.76 6.39 23.42
CA VAL A 80 -18.92 5.73 22.79
C VAL A 80 -20.16 5.73 23.66
N GLU A 81 -20.07 6.15 24.94
CA GLU A 81 -21.22 6.32 25.85
C GLU A 81 -22.37 7.14 25.22
N PRO A 82 -22.13 8.30 24.57
CA PRO A 82 -23.21 9.05 23.92
C PRO A 82 -23.86 8.28 22.76
N ILE A 83 -23.05 7.55 21.97
CA ILE A 83 -23.52 6.75 20.83
C ILE A 83 -24.40 5.59 21.33
N ALA A 84 -24.03 4.99 22.45
CA ALA A 84 -24.80 3.92 23.08
C ALA A 84 -26.15 4.43 23.59
N ALA A 85 -26.17 5.61 24.22
CA ALA A 85 -27.39 6.26 24.70
C ALA A 85 -28.34 6.62 23.54
N GLU A 86 -27.82 7.19 22.45
CA GLU A 86 -28.60 7.52 21.24
C GLU A 86 -29.22 6.28 20.58
N ARG A 87 -28.50 5.16 20.59
CA ARG A 87 -28.96 3.89 20.00
C ARG A 87 -29.79 3.02 20.93
N GLY A 88 -29.93 3.38 22.20
CA GLY A 88 -30.62 2.58 23.21
C GLY A 88 -29.98 1.20 23.44
N LEU A 89 -28.65 1.08 23.26
CA LEU A 89 -27.94 -0.19 23.43
C LEU A 89 -27.71 -0.49 24.91
N THR A 90 -27.85 -1.77 25.29
CA THR A 90 -27.40 -2.21 26.61
C THR A 90 -25.86 -2.22 26.67
N VAL A 91 -25.29 -2.17 27.88
CA VAL A 91 -23.83 -2.27 28.06
C VAL A 91 -23.26 -3.57 27.46
N SER A 92 -24.01 -4.67 27.57
CA SER A 92 -23.61 -5.96 27.01
C SER A 92 -23.60 -5.95 25.49
N ASP A 93 -24.63 -5.39 24.86
CA ASP A 93 -24.75 -5.32 23.40
C ASP A 93 -23.70 -4.38 22.81
N LEU A 94 -23.47 -3.22 23.46
CA LEU A 94 -22.43 -2.29 23.08
C LEU A 94 -21.05 -2.96 23.10
N LYS A 95 -20.73 -3.67 24.19
CA LYS A 95 -19.45 -4.36 24.32
C LYS A 95 -19.27 -5.43 23.24
N ALA A 96 -20.30 -6.26 23.00
CA ALA A 96 -20.25 -7.28 21.97
C ALA A 96 -20.04 -6.68 20.56
N GLU A 97 -20.68 -5.54 20.28
CA GLU A 97 -20.55 -4.84 19.01
C GLU A 97 -19.15 -4.20 18.85
N ILE A 98 -18.61 -3.59 19.91
CA ILE A 98 -17.24 -3.07 19.91
C ILE A 98 -16.24 -4.21 19.69
N GLU A 99 -16.38 -5.34 20.38
CA GLU A 99 -15.50 -6.50 20.20
C GLU A 99 -15.56 -7.04 18.76
N ARG A 100 -16.76 -7.09 18.16
CA ARG A 100 -16.96 -7.50 16.76
C ARG A 100 -16.24 -6.55 15.79
N ILE A 101 -16.43 -5.25 15.97
CA ILE A 101 -15.79 -4.21 15.14
C ILE A 101 -14.27 -4.23 15.33
N ALA A 102 -13.80 -4.30 16.58
CA ALA A 102 -12.38 -4.36 16.90
C ALA A 102 -11.75 -5.59 16.24
N TYR A 103 -12.38 -6.76 16.39
CA TYR A 103 -11.89 -8.01 15.78
C TYR A 103 -11.81 -7.90 14.25
N GLU A 104 -12.78 -7.25 13.60
CA GLU A 104 -12.76 -7.01 12.16
C GLU A 104 -11.56 -6.15 11.72
N ILE A 105 -11.28 -5.08 12.46
CA ILE A 105 -10.22 -4.11 12.16
C ILE A 105 -8.84 -4.73 12.40
N VAL A 106 -8.59 -5.29 13.59
CA VAL A 106 -7.23 -5.64 14.02
C VAL A 106 -6.55 -6.67 13.10
N PRO A 107 -5.23 -6.53 12.88
CA PRO A 107 -4.47 -7.44 12.04
C PRO A 107 -4.23 -8.80 12.71
N ALA A 108 -3.69 -9.74 11.93
CA ALA A 108 -3.25 -11.04 12.43
C ALA A 108 -1.76 -11.25 12.07
N PHE A 109 -0.93 -10.28 12.47
CA PHE A 109 0.47 -10.22 12.05
C PHE A 109 1.22 -11.52 12.34
N ASN A 110 2.02 -11.95 11.37
CA ASN A 110 2.86 -13.14 11.49
C ASN A 110 4.27 -12.83 10.97
N PRO A 111 5.29 -12.73 11.86
CA PRO A 111 6.68 -12.47 11.48
C PRO A 111 7.24 -13.40 10.39
N PHE A 112 6.97 -14.71 10.47
CA PHE A 112 7.43 -15.64 9.44
C PHE A 112 6.80 -15.37 8.09
N PHE A 113 5.49 -15.11 8.08
CA PHE A 113 4.82 -14.71 6.85
C PHE A 113 5.42 -13.42 6.31
N TYR A 114 5.48 -12.34 7.09
CA TYR A 114 5.95 -11.04 6.60
C TYR A 114 7.39 -11.08 6.08
N PHE A 115 8.35 -11.49 6.93
CA PHE A 115 9.78 -11.37 6.64
C PHE A 115 10.35 -12.48 5.75
N ARG A 116 9.68 -13.64 5.66
CA ARG A 116 10.16 -14.76 4.83
C ARG A 116 9.27 -14.99 3.63
N LEU A 117 8.06 -15.52 3.85
CA LEU A 117 7.20 -15.97 2.75
C LEU A 117 6.67 -14.80 1.91
N GLY A 118 6.13 -13.78 2.58
CA GLY A 118 5.61 -12.53 2.02
C GLY A 118 6.69 -11.73 1.31
N TYR A 119 7.83 -11.49 1.97
CA TYR A 119 8.99 -10.87 1.34
C TYR A 119 9.45 -11.64 0.09
N TRP A 120 9.55 -12.96 0.16
CA TRP A 120 9.89 -13.80 -1.00
C TRP A 120 8.87 -13.62 -2.14
N MET A 121 7.58 -13.75 -1.86
CA MET A 121 6.51 -13.55 -2.86
C MET A 121 6.57 -12.14 -3.47
N ALA A 122 6.69 -11.11 -2.65
CA ALA A 122 6.76 -9.72 -3.11
C ALA A 122 8.00 -9.47 -3.96
N ARG A 123 9.18 -9.93 -3.53
CA ARG A 123 10.43 -9.81 -4.29
C ARG A 123 10.33 -10.51 -5.64
N HIS A 124 9.78 -11.73 -5.68
CA HIS A 124 9.65 -12.48 -6.93
C HIS A 124 8.65 -11.84 -7.89
N ALA A 125 7.47 -11.45 -7.40
CA ALA A 125 6.46 -10.78 -8.22
C ALA A 125 6.97 -9.41 -8.73
N LEU A 126 7.53 -8.57 -7.87
CA LEU A 126 8.04 -7.26 -8.27
C LEU A 126 9.17 -7.39 -9.30
N ARG A 127 10.10 -8.33 -9.11
CA ARG A 127 11.25 -8.51 -10.03
C ARG A 127 10.89 -9.26 -11.31
N SER A 128 9.79 -10.03 -11.34
CA SER A 128 9.31 -10.65 -12.57
C SER A 128 8.68 -9.63 -13.52
N TYR A 129 7.95 -8.65 -12.97
CA TYR A 129 7.30 -7.61 -13.78
C TYR A 129 8.21 -6.39 -13.98
N TYR A 130 8.90 -5.93 -12.95
CA TYR A 130 9.60 -4.64 -12.95
C TYR A 130 11.10 -4.75 -12.74
N ARG A 131 11.81 -3.80 -13.34
CA ARG A 131 13.16 -3.41 -12.91
C ARG A 131 13.02 -2.44 -11.74
N VAL A 132 12.96 -2.99 -10.53
CA VAL A 132 12.87 -2.17 -9.31
C VAL A 132 14.15 -1.34 -9.15
N ARG A 133 13.99 -0.03 -9.00
CA ARG A 133 15.05 0.94 -8.72
C ARG A 133 14.66 1.75 -7.49
N ILE A 134 15.62 1.99 -6.64
CA ILE A 134 15.48 2.94 -5.54
C ILE A 134 16.16 4.21 -6.01
N GLY A 135 15.45 5.33 -5.92
CA GLY A 135 15.96 6.66 -6.23
C GLY A 135 16.89 7.14 -5.12
N PHE A 136 16.85 8.45 -4.85
CA PHE A 136 17.54 9.00 -3.68
C PHE A 136 16.97 8.42 -2.39
N VAL A 137 17.88 8.03 -1.48
CA VAL A 137 17.57 7.66 -0.10
C VAL A 137 18.55 8.42 0.76
N ASP A 138 18.04 9.29 1.61
CA ASP A 138 18.87 9.84 2.68
C ASP A 138 19.03 8.79 3.78
N GLU A 139 19.98 7.87 3.57
CA GLU A 139 20.24 6.77 4.51
C GLU A 139 20.57 7.29 5.91
N LYS A 140 21.28 8.42 6.03
CA LYS A 140 21.63 9.00 7.34
C LYS A 140 20.40 9.49 8.07
N SER A 141 19.52 10.19 7.39
CA SER A 141 18.28 10.66 7.99
C SER A 141 17.36 9.50 8.34
N LEU A 142 17.27 8.47 7.49
CA LEU A 142 16.55 7.25 7.84
C LEU A 142 17.16 6.54 9.04
N GLU A 143 18.50 6.46 9.16
CA GLU A 143 19.22 5.87 10.30
C GLU A 143 18.93 6.55 11.64
N SER A 144 18.56 7.83 11.64
CA SER A 144 18.16 8.55 12.86
C SER A 144 16.80 8.12 13.44
N LEU A 145 16.01 7.35 12.69
CA LEU A 145 14.74 6.83 13.17
C LEU A 145 14.97 5.86 14.34
N SER A 146 14.17 6.02 15.39
CA SER A 146 14.29 5.27 16.63
C SER A 146 13.02 4.48 16.94
N SER A 147 13.17 3.38 17.69
CA SER A 147 12.04 2.48 17.99
C SER A 147 11.06 3.05 19.04
N ASP A 148 11.44 4.12 19.74
CA ASP A 148 10.60 4.88 20.66
C ASP A 148 9.75 5.96 19.97
N GLN A 149 9.97 6.20 18.67
CA GLN A 149 9.14 7.06 17.84
C GLN A 149 8.00 6.29 17.17
N SER A 150 6.89 6.97 16.93
CA SER A 150 5.79 6.45 16.12
C SER A 150 6.00 6.85 14.66
N VAL A 151 6.63 5.96 13.90
CA VAL A 151 7.02 6.21 12.51
C VAL A 151 5.85 5.93 11.55
N VAL A 152 5.55 6.89 10.68
CA VAL A 152 4.47 6.82 9.69
C VAL A 152 5.04 7.08 8.30
N PHE A 153 5.13 6.05 7.48
CA PHE A 153 5.49 6.18 6.08
C PHE A 153 4.30 6.72 5.29
N VAL A 154 4.51 7.79 4.54
CA VAL A 154 3.47 8.49 3.79
C VAL A 154 3.80 8.41 2.31
N SER A 155 2.92 7.81 1.50
CA SER A 155 3.17 7.61 0.08
C SER A 155 2.03 8.13 -0.79
N ASN A 156 2.37 8.55 -2.01
CA ASN A 156 1.38 8.66 -3.08
C ASN A 156 0.83 7.26 -3.45
N HIS A 157 -0.35 7.20 -4.05
CA HIS A 157 -1.05 5.95 -4.36
C HIS A 157 -1.50 5.89 -5.83
N ARG A 158 -0.76 5.12 -6.62
CA ARG A 158 -0.99 4.92 -8.06
C ARG A 158 -1.40 3.50 -8.41
N SER A 159 -0.98 2.51 -7.63
CA SER A 159 -1.26 1.10 -7.90
C SER A 159 -1.51 0.32 -6.61
N ASN A 160 -2.26 -0.78 -6.69
CA ASN A 160 -2.31 -1.73 -5.57
C ASN A 160 -0.96 -2.43 -5.34
N VAL A 161 -0.03 -2.34 -6.29
CA VAL A 161 1.36 -2.79 -6.12
C VAL A 161 2.14 -1.89 -5.16
N ASP A 162 1.69 -0.65 -4.88
CA ASP A 162 2.38 0.27 -3.96
C ASP A 162 2.59 -0.36 -2.57
N TYR A 163 1.57 -1.08 -2.05
CA TYR A 163 1.70 -1.81 -0.78
C TYR A 163 2.85 -2.81 -0.82
N MET A 164 2.98 -3.57 -1.91
CA MET A 164 4.05 -4.55 -2.09
C MET A 164 5.40 -3.88 -2.27
N LEU A 165 5.47 -2.82 -3.08
CA LEU A 165 6.71 -2.08 -3.35
C LEU A 165 7.24 -1.45 -2.06
N VAL A 166 6.42 -0.66 -1.37
CA VAL A 166 6.80 0.01 -0.13
C VAL A 166 7.19 -1.02 0.95
N THR A 167 6.41 -2.09 1.12
CA THR A 167 6.75 -3.19 2.05
C THR A 167 8.07 -3.86 1.68
N TYR A 168 8.31 -4.15 0.40
CA TYR A 168 9.55 -4.77 -0.06
C TYR A 168 10.78 -3.88 0.19
N LEU A 169 10.63 -2.56 0.04
CA LEU A 169 11.72 -1.61 0.24
C LEU A 169 12.02 -1.35 1.72
N THR A 170 11.02 -1.44 2.59
CA THR A 170 11.17 -1.22 4.04
C THR A 170 11.40 -2.49 4.84
N SER A 171 11.17 -3.69 4.29
CA SER A 171 11.21 -4.96 5.04
C SER A 171 12.53 -5.28 5.73
N GLN A 172 13.64 -4.67 5.29
CA GLN A 172 14.95 -4.81 5.95
C GLN A 172 15.10 -3.88 7.16
N ARG A 173 14.33 -2.79 7.21
CA ARG A 173 14.35 -1.80 8.30
C ARG A 173 13.24 -2.06 9.31
N THR A 174 12.05 -2.45 8.85
CA THR A 174 10.90 -2.69 9.73
C THR A 174 9.73 -3.45 9.09
N MET A 175 8.71 -3.72 9.91
CA MET A 175 7.36 -4.10 9.48
C MET A 175 6.49 -2.85 9.28
N LEU A 176 5.69 -2.82 8.21
CA LEU A 176 4.68 -1.79 7.99
C LEU A 176 3.26 -2.30 8.24
N SER A 177 2.51 -1.60 9.09
CA SER A 177 1.07 -1.80 9.23
C SER A 177 0.32 -0.79 8.37
N PHE A 178 -0.56 -1.27 7.51
CA PHE A 178 -1.30 -0.43 6.56
C PHE A 178 -2.81 -0.66 6.64
N GLY A 179 -3.57 0.40 6.38
CA GLY A 179 -5.02 0.30 6.19
C GLY A 179 -5.34 -0.24 4.80
N ALA A 180 -5.90 -1.45 4.74
CA ALA A 180 -6.36 -2.09 3.51
C ALA A 180 -7.83 -1.80 3.24
N GLY A 181 -8.16 -1.52 1.98
CA GLY A 181 -9.55 -1.31 1.54
C GLY A 181 -10.34 -2.61 1.36
N GLU A 182 -11.66 -2.49 1.27
CA GLU A 182 -12.60 -3.61 1.13
C GLU A 182 -12.36 -4.49 -0.11
N TRP A 183 -11.77 -3.93 -1.19
CA TRP A 183 -11.42 -4.68 -2.40
C TRP A 183 -10.56 -5.93 -2.12
N SER A 184 -9.79 -5.88 -1.03
CA SER A 184 -8.84 -6.92 -0.66
C SER A 184 -9.38 -7.92 0.37
N GLN A 185 -10.65 -7.78 0.77
CA GLN A 185 -11.37 -8.72 1.66
C GLN A 185 -11.86 -9.96 0.91
N VAL A 186 -11.01 -10.55 0.07
CA VAL A 186 -11.31 -11.77 -0.68
C VAL A 186 -10.30 -12.85 -0.34
N PHE A 187 -10.76 -14.09 -0.20
CA PHE A 187 -9.85 -15.22 -0.02
C PHE A 187 -9.09 -15.49 -1.32
N PRO A 188 -7.75 -15.69 -1.31
CA PRO A 188 -6.86 -15.77 -0.13
C PRO A 188 -6.16 -14.44 0.25
N ILE A 189 -6.37 -13.36 -0.53
CA ILE A 189 -5.71 -12.04 -0.37
C ILE A 189 -5.90 -11.48 1.05
N GLU A 190 -7.11 -11.61 1.61
CA GLU A 190 -7.42 -11.10 2.95
C GLU A 190 -6.45 -11.66 4.00
N GLN A 191 -6.21 -12.98 3.98
CA GLN A 191 -5.34 -13.63 4.97
C GLN A 191 -3.88 -13.20 4.81
N MET A 192 -3.43 -13.00 3.57
CA MET A 192 -2.08 -12.51 3.30
C MET A 192 -1.89 -11.11 3.85
N ILE A 193 -2.85 -10.21 3.61
CA ILE A 193 -2.82 -8.83 4.12
C ILE A 193 -2.84 -8.80 5.65
N ARG A 194 -3.74 -9.55 6.30
CA ARG A 194 -3.78 -9.61 7.77
C ARG A 194 -2.47 -10.16 8.34
N SER A 195 -1.90 -11.19 7.70
CA SER A 195 -0.63 -11.81 8.11
C SER A 195 0.55 -10.86 7.92
N ALA A 196 0.47 -9.96 6.93
CA ALA A 196 1.44 -8.91 6.70
C ALA A 196 1.28 -7.70 7.62
N GLY A 197 0.30 -7.68 8.53
CA GLY A 197 0.07 -6.57 9.46
C GLY A 197 -0.93 -5.53 8.96
N GLY A 198 -1.63 -5.78 7.85
CA GLY A 198 -2.69 -4.93 7.34
C GLY A 198 -3.99 -5.04 8.16
N TYR A 199 -4.59 -3.89 8.45
CA TYR A 199 -5.90 -3.77 9.10
C TYR A 199 -6.93 -3.26 8.09
N PHE A 200 -8.18 -3.69 8.20
CA PHE A 200 -9.20 -3.36 7.19
C PHE A 200 -9.99 -2.13 7.57
N VAL A 201 -10.14 -1.23 6.60
CA VAL A 201 -10.90 0.01 6.74
C VAL A 201 -12.11 -0.01 5.81
N ARG A 202 -13.30 0.17 6.38
CA ARG A 202 -14.53 0.40 5.63
C ARG A 202 -14.55 1.84 5.14
N ARG A 203 -14.64 2.02 3.84
CA ARG A 203 -14.83 3.36 3.25
C ARG A 203 -16.30 3.72 3.42
N ASP A 204 -16.57 4.97 3.81
CA ASP A 204 -17.92 5.51 3.91
C ASP A 204 -18.90 4.71 4.79
N SER A 205 -18.39 4.08 5.86
CA SER A 205 -19.21 3.22 6.74
C SER A 205 -20.45 3.90 7.32
N GLY A 206 -20.46 5.24 7.39
CA GLY A 206 -21.51 6.04 8.00
C GLY A 206 -21.67 5.83 9.52
N ASP A 207 -21.00 4.83 10.10
CA ASP A 207 -21.17 4.37 11.47
C ASP A 207 -20.21 5.08 12.44
N PRO A 208 -20.71 5.96 13.33
CA PRO A 208 -19.90 6.60 14.36
C PRO A 208 -19.17 5.62 15.28
N LEU A 209 -19.80 4.49 15.62
CA LEU A 209 -19.19 3.49 16.51
C LEU A 209 -17.95 2.88 15.85
N TYR A 210 -18.09 2.43 14.60
CA TYR A 210 -16.98 1.94 13.79
C TYR A 210 -15.80 2.93 13.74
N ARG A 211 -16.08 4.22 13.49
CA ARG A 211 -15.04 5.26 13.42
C ARG A 211 -14.29 5.42 14.75
N ARG A 212 -14.99 5.39 15.89
CA ARG A 212 -14.35 5.48 17.21
C ARG A 212 -13.47 4.27 17.52
N VAL A 213 -13.91 3.06 17.18
CA VAL A 213 -13.09 1.84 17.37
C VAL A 213 -11.85 1.87 16.48
N LEU A 214 -11.99 2.26 15.20
CA LEU A 214 -10.86 2.39 14.28
C LEU A 214 -9.86 3.44 14.76
N GLU A 215 -10.36 4.61 15.16
CA GLU A 215 -9.54 5.69 15.71
C GLU A 215 -8.75 5.20 16.92
N ARG A 216 -9.39 4.51 17.88
CA ARG A 216 -8.69 4.00 19.05
C ARG A 216 -7.65 2.94 18.70
N TYR A 217 -7.94 2.04 17.76
CA TYR A 217 -6.96 1.07 17.31
C TYR A 217 -5.70 1.75 16.74
N VAL A 218 -5.87 2.77 15.89
CA VAL A 218 -4.75 3.54 15.33
C VAL A 218 -3.93 4.21 16.44
N GLN A 219 -4.58 4.78 17.46
CA GLN A 219 -3.91 5.38 18.61
C GLN A 219 -3.13 4.34 19.41
N VAL A 220 -3.74 3.21 19.78
CA VAL A 220 -3.07 2.14 20.54
C VAL A 220 -1.87 1.57 19.76
N ALA A 221 -1.98 1.45 18.43
CA ALA A 221 -0.87 1.00 17.60
C ALA A 221 0.27 2.04 17.53
N SER A 222 -0.08 3.32 17.39
CA SER A 222 0.87 4.43 17.34
C SER A 222 1.58 4.64 18.69
N GLU A 223 0.85 4.60 19.81
CA GLU A 223 1.38 4.65 21.18
C GLU A 223 2.34 3.48 21.48
N ALA A 224 2.12 2.34 20.83
CA ALA A 224 3.00 1.18 20.93
C ALA A 224 4.14 1.19 19.91
N SER A 225 4.37 2.32 19.22
CA SER A 225 5.40 2.52 18.19
C SER A 225 5.36 1.49 17.06
N VAL A 226 4.16 1.03 16.68
CA VAL A 226 3.98 0.18 15.49
C VAL A 226 4.14 1.07 14.25
N PRO A 227 5.10 0.78 13.34
CA PRO A 227 5.25 1.61 12.16
C PRO A 227 4.06 1.46 11.21
N HIS A 228 3.58 2.60 10.72
CA HIS A 228 2.43 2.68 9.84
C HIS A 228 2.84 3.02 8.41
N ALA A 229 2.07 2.58 7.43
CA ALA A 229 2.11 3.10 6.07
C ALA A 229 0.72 3.59 5.67
N ILE A 230 0.66 4.83 5.20
CA ILE A 230 -0.58 5.50 4.80
C ILE A 230 -0.46 6.09 3.39
N PHE A 231 -1.62 6.14 2.74
CA PHE A 231 -1.81 6.73 1.42
C PHE A 231 -2.84 7.86 1.55
N PRO A 232 -2.40 9.11 1.81
CA PRO A 232 -3.32 10.20 2.15
C PRO A 232 -4.36 10.50 1.08
N GLU A 233 -4.07 10.22 -0.21
CA GLU A 233 -5.02 10.37 -1.32
C GLU A 233 -6.31 9.55 -1.10
N GLY A 234 -6.21 8.41 -0.41
CA GLY A 234 -7.33 7.52 -0.08
C GLY A 234 -7.93 6.75 -1.27
N LYS A 235 -7.54 7.07 -2.50
CA LYS A 235 -7.90 6.39 -3.75
C LYS A 235 -6.68 6.31 -4.68
N LEU A 236 -6.77 5.45 -5.70
CA LEU A 236 -5.79 5.41 -6.77
C LEU A 236 -5.92 6.68 -7.62
N SER A 237 -4.79 7.20 -8.10
CA SER A 237 -4.80 8.30 -9.06
C SER A 237 -5.47 7.88 -10.38
N VAL A 238 -6.45 8.67 -10.83
CA VAL A 238 -7.26 8.40 -12.03
C VAL A 238 -6.71 9.14 -13.25
N ASP A 239 -6.06 10.28 -13.06
CA ASP A 239 -5.50 11.12 -14.13
C ASP A 239 -3.96 11.17 -14.10
N GLY A 240 -3.31 10.44 -13.19
CA GLY A 240 -1.86 10.39 -13.02
C GLY A 240 -1.30 11.45 -12.08
N ARG A 241 -2.08 12.49 -11.75
CA ARG A 241 -1.67 13.56 -10.82
C ARG A 241 -1.76 13.09 -9.38
N LEU A 242 -1.02 13.78 -8.51
CA LEU A 242 -1.13 13.61 -7.06
C LEU A 242 -2.45 14.21 -6.59
N SER A 243 -3.30 13.40 -5.97
CA SER A 243 -4.60 13.84 -5.46
C SER A 243 -4.43 14.64 -4.16
N PRO A 244 -5.39 15.53 -3.83
CA PRO A 244 -5.42 16.17 -2.51
C PRO A 244 -5.46 15.14 -1.39
N ALA A 245 -4.69 15.37 -0.33
CA ALA A 245 -4.65 14.48 0.82
C ALA A 245 -5.90 14.59 1.69
N LYS A 246 -6.30 13.45 2.25
CA LYS A 246 -7.34 13.33 3.28
C LYS A 246 -6.68 13.07 4.63
N PHE A 247 -6.62 14.09 5.48
CA PHE A 247 -5.94 14.05 6.78
C PHE A 247 -6.72 13.35 7.90
N GLY A 248 -7.71 12.52 7.58
CA GLY A 248 -8.51 11.79 8.57
C GLY A 248 -7.65 10.86 9.44
N ILE A 249 -6.73 10.12 8.83
CA ILE A 249 -5.82 9.23 9.57
C ILE A 249 -4.81 10.01 10.43
N LEU A 250 -4.33 11.15 9.92
CA LEU A 250 -3.47 12.06 10.70
C LEU A 250 -4.21 12.60 11.93
N THR A 251 -5.51 12.85 11.79
CA THR A 251 -6.36 13.31 12.90
C THR A 251 -6.47 12.22 13.96
N TYR A 252 -6.59 10.95 13.58
CA TYR A 252 -6.61 9.84 14.53
C TYR A 252 -5.29 9.70 15.29
N LEU A 253 -4.16 9.80 14.59
CA LEU A 253 -2.81 9.74 15.16
C LEU A 253 -2.54 10.89 16.15
N SER A 254 -2.99 12.10 15.81
CA SER A 254 -2.67 13.31 16.59
C SER A 254 -3.66 13.65 17.69
N ARG A 255 -4.87 13.07 17.72
CA ARG A 255 -5.92 13.51 18.67
C ARG A 255 -5.53 13.35 20.14
N GLN A 256 -4.84 12.27 20.49
CA GLN A 256 -4.34 12.00 21.84
C GLN A 256 -2.84 12.25 21.99
N PHE A 257 -2.22 12.85 20.98
CA PHE A 257 -0.80 13.18 21.01
C PHE A 257 -0.55 14.34 21.96
N VAL A 258 0.35 14.12 22.92
CA VAL A 258 0.80 15.12 23.88
C VAL A 258 2.32 15.27 23.73
N PRO A 259 2.82 16.42 23.22
CA PRO A 259 4.25 16.66 23.08
C PRO A 259 5.01 16.43 24.40
N GLY A 260 6.10 15.66 24.34
CA GLY A 260 6.93 15.34 25.52
C GLY A 260 6.40 14.21 26.41
N VAL A 261 5.18 13.71 26.18
CA VAL A 261 4.61 12.56 26.89
C VAL A 261 4.40 11.39 25.94
N SER A 262 3.79 11.64 24.78
CA SER A 262 3.58 10.65 23.72
C SER A 262 4.86 10.43 22.91
N PRO A 263 5.08 9.21 22.36
CA PRO A 263 6.05 8.99 21.29
C PRO A 263 5.92 10.04 20.18
N ASP A 264 7.03 10.61 19.74
CA ASP A 264 7.01 11.59 18.65
C ASP A 264 6.48 10.95 17.35
N LEU A 265 5.59 11.66 16.67
CA LEU A 265 5.05 11.24 15.38
C LEU A 265 6.03 11.66 14.28
N VAL A 266 6.68 10.70 13.65
CA VAL A 266 7.69 10.95 12.60
C VAL A 266 7.18 10.46 11.26
N PHE A 267 7.04 11.37 10.31
CA PHE A 267 6.48 11.08 9.00
C PHE A 267 7.59 10.94 7.97
N VAL A 268 7.66 9.80 7.29
CA VAL A 268 8.68 9.51 6.27
C VAL A 268 8.03 9.52 4.89
N PRO A 269 8.27 10.55 4.07
CA PRO A 269 7.75 10.61 2.71
C PRO A 269 8.34 9.51 1.84
N ILE A 270 7.49 8.87 1.03
CA ILE A 270 7.90 7.95 -0.02
C ILE A 270 7.17 8.37 -1.30
N ALA A 271 7.91 8.51 -2.39
CA ALA A 271 7.32 8.81 -3.69
C ALA A 271 7.57 7.66 -4.66
N CYS A 272 6.50 7.07 -5.19
CA CYS A 272 6.52 5.95 -6.11
C CYS A 272 6.10 6.37 -7.52
N ASN A 273 6.80 5.87 -8.53
CA ASN A 273 6.41 6.00 -9.94
C ASN A 273 6.75 4.76 -10.77
N TYR A 274 6.06 4.58 -11.89
CA TYR A 274 6.13 3.39 -12.73
C TYR A 274 6.13 3.75 -14.21
N ASP A 275 6.83 2.95 -15.00
CA ASP A 275 6.64 2.94 -16.45
C ASP A 275 5.27 2.38 -16.85
N ARG A 276 4.72 1.49 -16.01
CA ARG A 276 3.40 0.90 -16.22
C ARG A 276 2.74 0.56 -14.90
N VAL A 277 1.55 1.10 -14.69
CA VAL A 277 0.63 0.68 -13.62
C VAL A 277 -0.21 -0.51 -14.14
N PRO A 278 -0.31 -1.64 -13.41
CA PRO A 278 -1.07 -2.81 -13.86
C PRO A 278 -2.57 -2.53 -14.03
N GLU A 279 -3.12 -1.68 -13.16
CA GLU A 279 -4.55 -1.38 -13.11
C GLU A 279 -4.97 -0.14 -13.91
N ASP A 280 -4.06 0.50 -14.67
CA ASP A 280 -4.29 1.82 -15.27
C ASP A 280 -5.56 1.91 -16.13
N ILE A 281 -5.78 0.95 -17.03
CA ILE A 281 -6.97 0.89 -17.88
C ILE A 281 -8.24 0.86 -17.02
N ASN A 282 -8.29 -0.04 -16.03
CA ASN A 282 -9.46 -0.21 -15.17
C ASN A 282 -9.72 1.04 -14.32
N VAL A 283 -8.67 1.70 -13.84
CA VAL A 283 -8.78 2.91 -13.01
C VAL A 283 -9.26 4.11 -13.83
N ILE A 284 -8.78 4.25 -15.08
CA ILE A 284 -9.16 5.35 -15.98
C ILE A 284 -10.58 5.16 -16.53
N GLU A 285 -11.01 3.91 -16.74
CA GLU A 285 -12.35 3.57 -17.24
C GLU A 285 -13.41 3.52 -16.14
N HIS A 286 -13.02 3.13 -14.91
CA HIS A 286 -13.92 3.01 -13.77
C HIS A 286 -13.39 3.82 -12.58
N ASP A 287 -13.94 5.03 -12.39
CA ASP A 287 -13.73 5.87 -11.18
C ASP A 287 -14.20 5.16 -9.88
N THR A 288 -14.88 4.02 -10.02
CA THR A 288 -15.38 3.20 -8.92
C THR A 288 -15.15 1.72 -9.19
N PHE A 289 -13.98 1.20 -8.82
CA PHE A 289 -13.82 -0.25 -8.69
C PHE A 289 -14.56 -0.73 -7.42
N GLN A 290 -15.88 -0.86 -7.49
CA GLN A 290 -16.66 -1.51 -6.45
C GLN A 290 -16.69 -3.02 -6.71
N PHE A 291 -15.85 -3.75 -5.98
CA PHE A 291 -15.99 -5.21 -5.91
C PHE A 291 -17.31 -5.54 -5.21
N ARG A 292 -18.28 -6.09 -5.95
CA ARG A 292 -19.47 -6.69 -5.34
C ARG A 292 -19.05 -7.92 -4.54
N ALA A 293 -19.55 -8.04 -3.31
CA ALA A 293 -19.37 -9.22 -2.48
C ALA A 293 -19.92 -10.46 -3.22
N MET A 294 -19.02 -11.25 -3.82
CA MET A 294 -19.38 -12.45 -4.56
C MET A 294 -19.38 -13.67 -3.65
N GLY A 295 -20.22 -14.65 -3.96
CA GLY A 295 -20.33 -15.86 -3.15
C GLY A 295 -19.01 -16.61 -2.98
N ARG A 296 -18.75 -17.15 -1.79
CA ARG A 296 -17.48 -17.78 -1.38
C ARG A 296 -16.93 -18.82 -2.38
N ARG A 297 -17.81 -19.60 -3.01
CA ARG A 297 -17.43 -20.61 -4.04
C ARG A 297 -16.94 -19.97 -5.34
N TYR A 298 -17.60 -18.90 -5.78
CA TYR A 298 -17.17 -18.14 -6.95
C TYR A 298 -15.81 -17.51 -6.68
N VAL A 299 -15.63 -16.85 -5.53
CA VAL A 299 -14.36 -16.20 -5.15
C VAL A 299 -13.21 -17.20 -5.11
N ILE A 300 -13.39 -18.39 -4.52
CA ILE A 300 -12.34 -19.43 -4.48
C ILE A 300 -12.01 -19.92 -5.90
N ARG A 301 -13.02 -20.23 -6.72
CA ARG A 301 -12.79 -20.71 -8.10
C ARG A 301 -12.08 -19.64 -8.94
N SER A 302 -12.54 -18.39 -8.87
CA SER A 302 -11.94 -17.25 -9.56
C SER A 302 -10.53 -16.98 -9.06
N GLY A 303 -10.27 -17.10 -7.76
CA GLY A 303 -8.94 -16.95 -7.18
C GLY A 303 -7.96 -18.02 -7.63
N VAL A 304 -8.40 -19.29 -7.74
CA VAL A 304 -7.58 -20.38 -8.27
C VAL A 304 -7.30 -20.20 -9.76
N VAL A 305 -8.33 -19.86 -10.55
CA VAL A 305 -8.17 -19.59 -11.99
C VAL A 305 -7.26 -18.39 -12.21
N PHE A 306 -7.41 -17.32 -11.42
CA PHE A 306 -6.53 -16.15 -11.44
C PHE A 306 -5.10 -16.55 -11.08
N ALA A 307 -4.89 -17.28 -9.98
CA ALA A 307 -3.55 -17.73 -9.58
C ALA A 307 -2.87 -18.60 -10.66
N LEU A 308 -3.60 -19.54 -11.26
CA LEU A 308 -3.09 -20.36 -12.35
C LEU A 308 -2.79 -19.53 -13.59
N ARG A 309 -3.65 -18.57 -13.93
CA ARG A 309 -3.44 -17.64 -15.04
C ARG A 309 -2.27 -16.70 -14.78
N THR A 310 -2.10 -16.18 -13.57
CA THR A 310 -0.96 -15.35 -13.16
C THR A 310 0.34 -16.14 -13.21
N ILE A 311 0.35 -17.38 -12.71
CA ILE A 311 1.52 -18.28 -12.82
C ILE A 311 1.82 -18.56 -14.29
N TRP A 312 0.80 -18.84 -15.10
CA TRP A 312 0.95 -19.03 -16.54
C TRP A 312 1.47 -17.77 -17.23
N GLU A 313 0.95 -16.58 -16.92
CA GLU A 313 1.42 -15.31 -17.49
C GLU A 313 2.84 -14.98 -17.03
N MET A 314 3.21 -15.28 -15.78
CA MET A 314 4.59 -15.16 -15.29
C MET A 314 5.56 -16.07 -16.05
N VAL A 315 5.11 -17.28 -16.43
CA VAL A 315 5.94 -18.28 -17.13
C VAL A 315 5.93 -18.06 -18.65
N ALA A 316 4.79 -17.71 -19.23
CA ALA A 316 4.56 -17.62 -20.67
C ALA A 316 4.79 -16.22 -21.24
N TRP A 317 4.66 -15.15 -20.44
CA TRP A 317 4.78 -13.76 -20.91
C TRP A 317 5.96 -13.06 -20.24
N ARG A 318 7.14 -13.16 -20.85
CA ARG A 318 8.37 -12.42 -20.47
C ARG A 318 8.32 -10.91 -20.79
N ARG A 319 7.17 -10.24 -20.69
CA ARG A 319 7.08 -8.79 -20.93
C ARG A 319 7.21 -8.02 -19.62
N SER A 320 8.38 -7.42 -19.41
CA SER A 320 8.62 -6.51 -18.29
C SER A 320 7.75 -5.26 -18.43
N TYR A 321 7.15 -4.82 -17.33
CA TYR A 321 6.38 -3.58 -17.19
C TYR A 321 7.28 -2.34 -17.08
N GLY A 322 8.59 -2.51 -17.31
CA GLY A 322 9.56 -1.43 -17.24
C GLY A 322 10.05 -1.19 -15.81
N PHE A 323 10.28 0.07 -15.47
CA PHE A 323 10.76 0.48 -14.16
C PHE A 323 9.63 0.63 -13.14
N ALA A 324 9.91 0.22 -11.91
CA ALA A 324 9.18 0.62 -10.72
C ALA A 324 10.19 1.32 -9.82
N CYS A 325 9.93 2.58 -9.50
CA CYS A 325 10.85 3.44 -8.80
C CYS A 325 10.22 3.98 -7.53
N ALA A 326 11.02 4.06 -6.47
CA ALA A 326 10.63 4.72 -5.25
C ALA A 326 11.80 5.54 -4.68
N THR A 327 11.50 6.73 -4.18
CA THR A 327 12.43 7.64 -3.50
C THR A 327 11.94 7.85 -2.07
N PHE A 328 12.88 7.90 -1.12
CA PHE A 328 12.59 8.20 0.28
C PHE A 328 12.96 9.65 0.59
N GLY A 329 12.05 10.37 1.23
CA GLY A 329 12.26 11.72 1.74
C GLY A 329 12.89 11.74 3.13
N CYS A 330 13.05 12.95 3.66
CA CYS A 330 13.59 13.14 5.01
C CYS A 330 12.49 12.86 6.05
N PRO A 331 12.80 12.22 7.19
CA PRO A 331 11.84 12.08 8.28
C PRO A 331 11.44 13.44 8.86
N ASN A 332 10.14 13.69 8.93
CA ASN A 332 9.54 14.91 9.45
C ASN A 332 8.97 14.66 10.86
N SER A 333 9.63 15.20 11.89
CA SER A 333 9.15 15.15 13.27
C SER A 333 8.02 16.16 13.49
N PHE A 334 6.86 15.66 13.94
CA PHE A 334 5.73 16.52 14.27
C PHE A 334 6.01 17.41 15.48
N THR A 335 6.69 16.88 16.51
CA THR A 335 7.11 17.69 17.67
C THR A 335 8.06 18.80 17.26
N ALA A 336 9.05 18.51 16.40
CA ALA A 336 9.98 19.52 15.91
C ALA A 336 9.26 20.60 15.10
N TRP A 337 8.31 20.21 14.25
CA TRP A 337 7.50 21.13 13.46
C TRP A 337 6.65 22.06 14.34
N LEU A 338 5.99 21.52 15.37
CA LEU A 338 5.23 22.31 16.36
C LEU A 338 6.13 23.31 17.09
N ARG A 339 7.32 22.86 17.53
CA ARG A 339 8.30 23.71 18.23
C ARG A 339 8.81 24.84 17.33
N GLN A 340 9.11 24.56 16.07
CA GLN A 340 9.58 25.56 15.11
C GLN A 340 8.55 26.68 14.91
N ARG A 341 7.26 26.34 14.93
CA ARG A 341 6.13 27.27 14.78
C ARG A 341 5.64 27.85 16.11
N ARG A 342 6.21 27.44 17.25
CA ARG A 342 5.81 27.84 18.60
C ARG A 342 4.31 27.60 18.86
N LEU A 343 3.82 26.44 18.42
CA LEU A 343 2.42 26.04 18.58
C LEU A 343 2.24 25.20 19.86
N GLU A 344 1.39 25.67 20.77
CA GLU A 344 1.01 24.95 21.98
C GLU A 344 -0.13 23.95 21.70
N TRP A 345 0.23 22.79 21.14
CA TRP A 345 -0.73 21.78 20.64
C TRP A 345 -1.84 21.43 21.64
N THR A 346 -1.52 21.29 22.92
CA THR A 346 -2.46 20.90 23.98
C THR A 346 -3.51 21.97 24.29
N GLU A 347 -3.21 23.24 24.03
CA GLU A 347 -4.10 24.38 24.32
C GLU A 347 -4.99 24.75 23.12
N MET A 348 -4.60 24.30 21.92
CA MET A 348 -5.36 24.55 20.69
C MET A 348 -6.72 23.87 20.70
N ASP A 349 -7.74 24.56 20.20
CA ASP A 349 -9.04 23.98 19.92
C ASP A 349 -9.00 22.99 18.73
N SER A 350 -10.08 22.23 18.55
CA SER A 350 -10.19 21.22 17.50
C SER A 350 -10.04 21.78 16.08
N GLY A 351 -10.49 23.01 15.82
CA GLY A 351 -10.41 23.66 14.51
C GLY A 351 -8.98 24.10 14.21
N ALA A 352 -8.33 24.77 15.15
CA ALA A 352 -6.93 25.18 15.05
C ALA A 352 -6.01 23.97 14.88
N ARG A 353 -6.23 22.88 15.63
CA ARG A 353 -5.49 21.62 15.46
C ARG A 353 -5.66 21.04 14.05
N TYR A 354 -6.88 21.04 13.53
CA TYR A 354 -7.14 20.54 12.18
C TYR A 354 -6.43 21.37 11.11
N SER A 355 -6.43 22.70 11.23
CA SER A 355 -5.72 23.59 10.31
C SER A 355 -4.21 23.39 10.36
N ALA A 356 -3.60 23.35 11.54
CA ALA A 356 -2.17 23.07 11.70
C ALA A 356 -1.78 21.70 11.15
N LEU A 357 -2.60 20.68 11.41
CA LEU A 357 -2.38 19.33 10.88
C LEU A 357 -2.50 19.28 9.35
N SER A 358 -3.42 20.06 8.79
CA SER A 358 -3.59 20.16 7.34
C SER A 358 -2.41 20.89 6.69
N GLU A 359 -1.86 21.93 7.33
CA GLU A 359 -0.63 22.59 6.88
C GLU A 359 0.55 21.62 6.90
N PHE A 360 0.76 20.91 8.01
CA PHE A 360 1.82 19.91 8.14
C PHE A 360 1.68 18.79 7.09
N GLY A 361 0.47 18.25 6.94
CA GLY A 361 0.17 17.19 5.98
C GLY A 361 0.32 17.64 4.52
N ASN A 362 -0.05 18.88 4.19
CA ASN A 362 0.17 19.45 2.85
C ASN A 362 1.67 19.60 2.56
N GLY A 363 2.46 20.04 3.54
CA GLY A 363 3.91 20.10 3.41
C GLY A 363 4.55 18.75 3.08
N ILE A 364 4.08 17.67 3.73
CA ILE A 364 4.51 16.29 3.40
C ILE A 364 4.11 15.92 1.96
N MET A 365 2.90 16.29 1.52
CA MET A 365 2.45 16.01 0.16
C MET A 365 3.23 16.80 -0.90
N ASP A 366 3.63 18.03 -0.60
CA ASP A 366 4.53 18.81 -1.45
C ASP A 366 5.91 18.15 -1.54
N GLU A 367 6.45 17.65 -0.43
CA GLU A 367 7.71 16.87 -0.44
C GLU A 367 7.56 15.59 -1.28
N ILE A 368 6.47 14.83 -1.11
CA ILE A 368 6.18 13.65 -1.95
C ILE A 368 6.12 14.03 -3.42
N ARG A 369 5.44 15.13 -3.77
CA ARG A 369 5.31 15.61 -5.14
C ARG A 369 6.69 15.82 -5.76
N ASP A 370 7.60 16.46 -5.04
CA ASP A 370 8.93 16.82 -5.54
C ASP A 370 9.87 15.59 -5.61
N LEU A 371 9.61 14.57 -4.79
CA LEU A 371 10.37 13.31 -4.76
C LEU A 371 9.96 12.29 -5.84
N ILE A 372 8.85 12.51 -6.56
CA ILE A 372 8.36 11.55 -7.57
C ILE A 372 9.46 11.22 -8.58
N PRO A 373 9.89 9.94 -8.70
CA PRO A 373 10.90 9.56 -9.67
C PRO A 373 10.39 9.76 -11.10
N VAL A 374 11.22 10.35 -11.95
CA VAL A 374 10.96 10.51 -13.38
C VAL A 374 11.47 9.26 -14.12
N THR A 375 10.56 8.46 -14.67
CA THR A 375 10.90 7.24 -15.42
C THR A 375 10.69 7.42 -16.93
N PRO A 376 11.29 6.58 -17.79
CA PRO A 376 11.32 6.84 -19.24
C PRO A 376 9.94 6.89 -19.91
N VAL A 377 8.98 6.04 -19.53
CA VAL A 377 7.65 6.03 -20.17
C VAL A 377 6.88 7.33 -19.89
N PRO A 378 6.73 7.80 -18.64
CA PRO A 378 6.18 9.11 -18.32
C PRO A 378 6.81 10.28 -19.09
N VAL A 379 8.13 10.29 -19.26
CA VAL A 379 8.82 11.36 -20.02
C VAL A 379 8.40 11.33 -21.49
N LEU A 380 8.40 10.16 -22.12
CA LEU A 380 7.97 10.03 -23.52
C LEU A 380 6.48 10.39 -23.67
N CYS A 381 5.63 9.96 -22.74
CA CYS A 381 4.23 10.34 -22.74
C CYS A 381 4.06 11.86 -22.60
N HIS A 382 4.88 12.55 -21.80
CA HIS A 382 4.86 14.01 -21.69
C HIS A 382 5.25 14.70 -23.01
N VAL A 383 6.25 14.18 -23.73
CA VAL A 383 6.61 14.65 -25.07
C VAL A 383 5.44 14.51 -26.04
N LEU A 384 4.81 13.33 -26.07
CA LEU A 384 3.71 13.03 -26.98
C LEU A 384 2.42 13.81 -26.66
N ASP A 385 2.12 14.02 -25.38
CA ASP A 385 0.91 14.76 -24.94
C ASP A 385 1.03 16.26 -25.21
N ALA A 386 2.26 16.80 -25.21
CA ALA A 386 2.53 18.21 -25.48
C ALA A 386 2.65 18.55 -26.98
N ALA A 387 2.73 17.54 -27.86
CA ALA A 387 2.85 17.74 -29.29
C ALA A 387 1.49 17.84 -29.97
N ASP A 388 1.37 18.73 -30.96
CA ASP A 388 0.17 18.85 -31.79
C ASP A 388 0.12 17.80 -32.91
N ASP A 389 1.27 17.21 -33.25
CA ASP A 389 1.41 16.18 -34.27
C ASP A 389 1.06 14.78 -33.73
N SER A 390 0.58 13.90 -34.61
CA SER A 390 0.35 12.47 -34.29
C SER A 390 1.43 11.53 -34.84
N HIS A 391 2.40 12.04 -35.61
CA HIS A 391 3.47 11.26 -36.26
C HIS A 391 4.84 11.86 -35.92
N PHE A 392 5.81 11.02 -35.60
CA PHE A 392 7.10 11.46 -35.09
C PHE A 392 8.26 10.62 -35.63
N GLU A 393 9.36 11.28 -35.98
CA GLU A 393 10.64 10.61 -36.24
C GLU A 393 11.42 10.38 -34.93
N GLU A 394 12.16 9.27 -34.83
CA GLU A 394 12.94 8.91 -33.63
C GLU A 394 13.91 10.02 -33.20
N ASP A 395 14.56 10.70 -34.15
CA ASP A 395 15.54 11.75 -33.84
C ASP A 395 14.85 12.99 -33.24
N GLN A 396 13.65 13.33 -33.70
CA GLN A 396 12.83 14.40 -33.12
C GLN A 396 12.37 14.03 -31.71
N LEU A 397 11.91 12.79 -31.51
CA LEU A 397 11.54 12.29 -30.19
C LEU A 397 12.73 12.28 -29.24
N LEU A 398 13.92 11.91 -29.71
CA LEU A 398 15.13 11.87 -28.90
C LEU A 398 15.54 13.25 -28.41
N GLU A 399 15.47 14.25 -29.28
CA GLU A 399 15.79 15.62 -28.91
C GLU A 399 14.79 16.16 -27.88
N ALA A 400 13.49 16.01 -28.13
CA ALA A 400 12.45 16.42 -27.18
C ALA A 400 12.59 15.67 -25.85
N PHE A 401 12.82 14.36 -25.88
CA PHE A 401 13.01 13.53 -24.69
C PHE A 401 14.20 14.00 -23.85
N ARG A 402 15.34 14.28 -24.48
CA ARG A 402 16.54 14.81 -23.80
C ARG A 402 16.25 16.13 -23.11
N GLN A 403 15.57 17.06 -23.79
CA GLN A 403 15.21 18.35 -23.20
C GLN A 403 14.36 18.18 -21.93
N ARG A 404 13.43 17.23 -21.90
CA ARG A 404 12.61 16.95 -20.70
C ARG A 404 13.43 16.32 -19.57
N VAL A 405 14.34 15.40 -19.91
CA VAL A 405 15.27 14.80 -18.94
C VAL A 405 16.19 15.86 -18.33
N ASP A 406 16.81 16.69 -19.15
CA ASP A 406 17.74 17.73 -18.71
C ASP A 406 17.03 18.77 -17.84
N ARG A 407 15.77 19.10 -18.17
CA ARG A 407 14.93 19.97 -17.34
C ARG A 407 14.62 19.36 -15.99
N ALA A 408 14.22 18.08 -15.94
CA ALA A 408 13.98 17.37 -14.70
C ALA A 408 15.21 17.36 -13.80
N LEU A 409 16.40 17.10 -14.37
CA LEU A 409 17.67 17.15 -13.66
C LEU A 409 17.99 18.55 -13.15
N ALA A 410 17.75 19.59 -13.95
CA ALA A 410 17.97 20.98 -13.56
C ALA A 410 17.06 21.44 -12.41
N LEU A 411 15.86 20.86 -12.30
CA LEU A 411 14.93 21.07 -11.19
C LEU A 411 15.22 20.18 -9.97
N GLY A 412 16.28 19.37 -10.01
CA GLY A 412 16.66 18.48 -8.91
C GLY A 412 15.84 17.20 -8.80
N ALA A 413 15.00 16.87 -9.79
CA ALA A 413 14.19 15.68 -9.77
C ALA A 413 15.04 14.41 -9.91
N THR A 414 14.60 13.32 -9.28
CA THR A 414 15.25 12.01 -9.41
C THR A 414 14.88 11.37 -10.74
N VAL A 415 15.78 11.39 -11.72
CA VAL A 415 15.56 10.77 -13.04
C VAL A 415 16.18 9.38 -13.11
N VAL A 416 15.40 8.40 -13.59
CA VAL A 416 15.84 7.01 -13.74
C VAL A 416 16.00 6.67 -15.22
N LEU A 417 17.26 6.54 -15.65
CA LEU A 417 17.63 6.19 -17.03
C LEU A 417 18.35 4.84 -17.07
N PRO A 418 18.04 3.95 -18.04
CA PRO A 418 18.86 2.76 -18.29
C PRO A 418 20.30 3.17 -18.63
N ARG A 419 21.26 2.77 -17.79
CA ARG A 419 22.70 3.03 -17.97
C ARG A 419 23.03 4.53 -18.15
N ASN A 420 22.21 5.43 -17.65
CA ASN A 420 22.35 6.89 -17.82
C ASN A 420 22.41 7.35 -19.29
N ASP A 421 21.77 6.61 -20.20
CA ASP A 421 21.73 6.92 -21.64
C ASP A 421 20.29 7.27 -22.07
N ALA A 422 20.09 8.51 -22.52
CA ALA A 422 18.80 9.02 -22.95
C ALA A 422 18.24 8.28 -24.19
N ARG A 423 19.08 7.84 -25.12
CA ARG A 423 18.63 7.10 -26.30
C ARG A 423 18.18 5.70 -25.93
N LEU A 424 18.91 5.03 -25.03
CA LEU A 424 18.45 3.74 -24.49
C LEU A 424 17.15 3.88 -23.69
N ALA A 425 16.99 4.99 -22.95
CA ALA A 425 15.75 5.31 -22.23
C ALA A 425 14.57 5.50 -23.18
N LEU A 426 14.75 6.28 -24.24
CA LEU A 426 13.74 6.50 -25.28
C LEU A 426 13.34 5.17 -25.94
N LEU A 427 14.31 4.38 -26.41
CA LEU A 427 14.02 3.10 -27.06
C LEU A 427 13.31 2.13 -26.12
N HIS A 428 13.66 2.13 -24.84
CA HIS A 428 12.92 1.38 -23.82
C HIS A 428 11.47 1.86 -23.72
N ALA A 429 11.23 3.18 -23.62
CA ALA A 429 9.89 3.75 -23.53
C ALA A 429 9.05 3.47 -24.78
N VAL A 430 9.61 3.67 -25.98
CA VAL A 430 8.97 3.36 -27.27
C VAL A 430 8.56 1.88 -27.32
N ASN A 431 9.47 0.96 -26.97
CA ASN A 431 9.17 -0.47 -26.93
C ASN A 431 8.00 -0.80 -25.97
N GLN A 432 7.93 -0.13 -24.81
CA GLN A 432 6.83 -0.29 -23.88
C GLN A 432 5.51 0.23 -24.46
N LEU A 433 5.51 1.41 -25.07
CA LEU A 433 4.32 2.01 -25.68
C LEU A 433 3.81 1.19 -26.88
N CYS A 434 4.71 0.73 -27.76
CA CYS A 434 4.37 -0.16 -28.88
C CYS A 434 3.83 -1.51 -28.39
N ALA A 435 4.45 -2.12 -27.37
CA ALA A 435 3.97 -3.37 -26.79
C ALA A 435 2.54 -3.27 -26.22
N ARG A 436 2.13 -2.04 -25.86
CA ARG A 436 0.80 -1.69 -25.36
C ARG A 436 -0.14 -1.12 -26.42
N ARG A 437 0.30 -1.03 -27.68
CA ARG A 437 -0.45 -0.41 -28.80
C ARG A 437 -0.84 1.05 -28.52
N MET A 438 -0.03 1.75 -27.73
CA MET A 438 -0.15 3.21 -27.54
C MET A 438 0.55 3.98 -28.65
N LEU A 439 1.61 3.38 -29.22
CA LEU A 439 2.28 3.82 -30.43
C LEU A 439 2.22 2.72 -31.49
N HIS A 440 2.14 3.12 -32.75
CA HIS A 440 2.32 2.28 -33.93
C HIS A 440 3.71 2.53 -34.52
N ASP A 441 4.45 1.46 -34.81
CA ASP A 441 5.72 1.53 -35.53
C ASP A 441 5.41 1.53 -37.03
N GLU A 442 5.71 2.64 -37.71
CA GLU A 442 5.47 2.81 -39.14
C GLU A 442 6.68 2.36 -39.98
N GLY A 443 7.72 1.84 -39.34
CA GLY A 443 8.99 1.54 -39.96
C GLY A 443 9.85 2.79 -40.15
N LYS A 444 11.10 2.59 -40.61
CA LYS A 444 12.08 3.67 -40.85
C LYS A 444 12.32 4.60 -39.64
N ARG A 445 12.13 4.10 -38.41
CA ARG A 445 12.23 4.90 -37.16
C ARG A 445 11.18 6.01 -37.05
N ALA A 446 9.99 5.79 -37.61
CA ALA A 446 8.83 6.67 -37.44
C ALA A 446 7.75 6.00 -36.59
N TYR A 447 7.04 6.79 -35.79
CA TYR A 447 6.03 6.34 -34.85
C TYR A 447 4.77 7.21 -34.94
N ALA A 448 3.60 6.57 -34.86
CA ALA A 448 2.31 7.26 -34.81
C ALA A 448 1.57 6.99 -33.49
N ILE A 449 0.90 8.01 -32.96
CA ILE A 449 0.06 7.89 -31.76
C ILE A 449 -1.22 7.10 -32.07
N ASN A 450 -1.57 6.16 -31.20
CA ASN A 450 -2.91 5.57 -31.22
C ASN A 450 -3.89 6.49 -30.47
N GLU A 451 -4.74 7.20 -31.23
CA GLU A 451 -5.71 8.15 -30.69
C GLU A 451 -6.69 7.51 -29.67
N GLU A 452 -7.03 6.22 -29.80
CA GLU A 452 -7.88 5.53 -28.82
C GLU A 452 -7.23 5.42 -27.43
N LYS A 453 -5.89 5.49 -27.38
CA LYS A 453 -5.10 5.37 -26.15
C LYS A 453 -4.51 6.70 -25.68
N LYS A 454 -4.93 7.83 -26.26
CA LYS A 454 -4.46 9.16 -25.87
C LYS A 454 -4.69 9.46 -24.39
N ARG A 455 -5.82 9.02 -23.81
CA ARG A 455 -6.09 9.15 -22.36
C ARG A 455 -5.03 8.46 -21.48
N LEU A 456 -4.48 7.32 -21.92
CA LEU A 456 -3.38 6.65 -21.20
C LEU A 456 -2.08 7.46 -21.33
N ILE A 457 -1.81 8.04 -22.50
CA ILE A 457 -0.64 8.91 -22.70
C ILE A 457 -0.72 10.09 -21.74
N SER A 458 -1.85 10.80 -21.71
CA SER A 458 -2.05 11.93 -20.78
C SER A 458 -1.95 11.50 -19.31
N TYR A 459 -2.46 10.31 -18.95
CA TYR A 459 -2.29 9.75 -17.60
C TYR A 459 -0.81 9.66 -17.21
N TYR A 460 0.02 9.04 -18.05
CA TYR A 460 1.45 8.89 -17.77
C TYR A 460 2.20 10.23 -17.85
N ALA A 461 1.83 11.13 -18.75
CA ALA A 461 2.40 12.48 -18.84
C ALA A 461 2.17 13.28 -17.54
N ASN A 462 0.94 13.26 -17.03
CA ASN A 462 0.55 13.95 -15.80
C ASN A 462 1.29 13.45 -14.56
N THR A 463 1.87 12.25 -14.60
CA THR A 463 2.62 11.73 -13.46
C THR A 463 3.88 12.50 -13.11
N VAL A 464 4.44 13.21 -14.10
CA VAL A 464 5.72 13.93 -14.04
C VAL A 464 5.62 15.38 -14.53
N ASP A 465 4.43 15.84 -14.94
CA ASP A 465 4.24 17.17 -15.54
C ASP A 465 4.83 18.29 -14.66
N HIS A 466 4.59 18.25 -13.35
CA HIS A 466 5.08 19.25 -12.40
C HIS A 466 6.62 19.27 -12.24
N LEU A 467 7.32 18.23 -12.66
CA LEU A 467 8.80 18.12 -12.60
C LEU A 467 9.48 18.43 -13.92
N ILE A 468 8.72 18.59 -15.00
CA ILE A 468 9.25 18.60 -16.37
C ILE A 468 8.71 19.78 -17.20
N ARG A 469 7.55 20.31 -16.83
CA ARG A 469 6.89 21.38 -17.58
C ARG A 469 7.79 22.60 -17.76
N ALA A 470 7.89 23.06 -18.99
CA ALA A 470 8.44 24.37 -19.30
C ALA A 470 7.46 25.44 -18.80
N GLU A 471 7.98 26.51 -18.16
CA GLU A 471 7.17 27.70 -17.98
C GLU A 471 6.67 28.13 -19.36
N LYS A 472 5.35 28.31 -19.50
CA LYS A 472 4.82 28.96 -20.70
C LYS A 472 5.33 30.40 -20.62
N GLY A 473 6.32 30.71 -21.45
CA GLY A 473 6.82 32.07 -21.65
C GLY A 473 5.72 33.00 -22.16
#